data_AF-A0A6G4X561-F1
#
_entry.id   AF-A0A6G4X561-F1
#
_cell.length_a   1.000
_cell.length_b   1.000
_cell.length_c   1.000
_cell.angle_alpha   90.00
_cell.angle_beta   90.00
_cell.angle_gamma   90.00
#
_symmetry.space_group_name_H-M   'P 1'
#
loop_
_entity.id
_entity.type
_entity.pdbx_description
1 polymer ?
#
loop_
_entity_poly.entity_id
_entity_poly.type
_entity_poly.pdbx_seq_one_letter_code
_entity_poly.pdbx_strand_id
1 'polypeptide(L)'
;MPDEVLDGPCGPWPLDTSCCPGWPEDPADWSPEQQAAAQIATEVLWRLVAGRYGLCEELIRPCRRGCDEPSPYSGSLLRPVLDSGRWYNRPCGCGPSGCSCTPLCVIELPGPVHEVLEVRQDGQVVDASGYVLHRTATGGRLVRTGGECWPDCQRLDRPDTEPDTLSVRYLRGLEVPAAGRRAVGQLACEIAKLCEGRPGGCALPTGVKSVTREGVAYDIVPPGDWPETLRAHMPQVWAWVQLVNPQQVRQFGAVLSLDLPPAPVAARYRPEVPR
;
A
#
# COMPACT_ATOMS: atom_id res chain seq x y z
N MET A 1 4.78 21.93 -5.72
CA MET A 1 4.67 21.45 -7.12
C MET A 1 3.41 20.59 -7.18
N PRO A 2 2.66 20.47 -8.29
CA PRO A 2 1.45 19.65 -8.27
C PRO A 2 1.83 18.22 -7.91
N ASP A 3 1.26 17.70 -6.83
CA ASP A 3 1.44 16.32 -6.37
C ASP A 3 1.20 15.39 -7.56
N GLU A 4 2.25 14.71 -8.02
CA GLU A 4 2.14 13.75 -9.11
C GLU A 4 1.29 12.58 -8.60
N VAL A 5 0.04 12.49 -9.08
CA VAL A 5 -0.83 11.37 -8.79
C VAL A 5 -0.29 10.16 -9.54
N LEU A 6 0.58 9.40 -8.88
CA LEU A 6 1.17 8.18 -9.41
C LEU A 6 0.11 7.06 -9.49
N ASP A 7 -0.47 6.88 -10.66
CA ASP A 7 -1.32 5.72 -10.98
C ASP A 7 -0.47 4.45 -11.21
N GLY A 8 -0.97 3.26 -10.89
CA GLY A 8 -0.26 1.98 -11.07
C GLY A 8 0.41 1.41 -9.82
N PRO A 9 1.19 0.32 -9.87
CA PRO A 9 1.87 -0.28 -8.72
C PRO A 9 2.98 0.62 -8.14
N CYS A 10 3.37 0.44 -6.88
CA CYS A 10 4.45 1.22 -6.24
C CYS A 10 5.86 0.86 -6.72
N GLY A 11 5.98 -0.30 -7.36
CA GLY A 11 7.20 -0.86 -7.90
C GLY A 11 6.89 -2.22 -8.49
N PRO A 12 7.89 -2.90 -9.09
CA PRO A 12 7.73 -4.28 -9.51
C PRO A 12 7.31 -5.15 -8.32
N TRP A 13 6.34 -6.03 -8.52
CA TRP A 13 5.98 -7.01 -7.50
C TRP A 13 7.15 -7.97 -7.26
N PRO A 14 7.21 -8.66 -6.11
CA PRO A 14 8.13 -9.78 -5.93
C PRO A 14 7.73 -10.92 -6.89
N LEU A 15 8.69 -11.36 -7.72
CA LEU A 15 8.51 -12.45 -8.68
C LEU A 15 9.02 -13.78 -8.06
N ASP A 16 8.32 -14.88 -8.32
CA ASP A 16 8.86 -16.23 -8.20
C ASP A 16 9.39 -16.66 -9.58
N THR A 17 10.71 -16.58 -9.76
CA THR A 17 11.42 -16.93 -11.01
C THR A 17 11.83 -18.40 -11.08
N SER A 18 11.41 -19.25 -10.14
CA SER A 18 11.81 -20.68 -10.11
C SER A 18 11.43 -21.46 -11.36
N CYS A 19 10.42 -21.01 -12.11
CA CYS A 19 9.98 -21.60 -13.37
C CYS A 19 10.60 -20.92 -14.61
N CYS A 20 11.61 -20.07 -14.45
CA CYS A 20 12.17 -19.23 -15.48
C CYS A 20 13.67 -19.49 -15.68
N PRO A 21 14.05 -20.42 -16.56
CA PRO A 21 15.45 -20.68 -16.85
C PRO A 21 16.18 -19.41 -17.32
N GLY A 22 17.33 -19.12 -16.71
CA GLY A 22 18.17 -17.96 -17.07
C GLY A 22 17.84 -16.65 -16.35
N TRP A 23 16.87 -16.65 -15.44
CA TRP A 23 16.63 -15.51 -14.54
C TRP A 23 17.43 -15.68 -13.25
N PRO A 24 18.23 -14.68 -12.86
CA PRO A 24 18.87 -14.65 -11.54
C PRO A 24 17.82 -14.67 -10.41
N GLU A 25 18.18 -15.29 -9.28
CA GLU A 25 17.34 -15.26 -8.07
C GLU A 25 17.28 -13.86 -7.45
N ASP A 26 18.39 -13.13 -7.48
CA ASP A 26 18.47 -11.75 -7.00
C ASP A 26 17.98 -10.77 -8.09
N PRO A 27 16.93 -9.97 -7.83
CA PRO A 27 16.47 -8.94 -8.75
C PRO A 27 17.52 -7.89 -9.11
N ALA A 28 18.55 -7.69 -8.27
CA ALA A 28 19.64 -6.76 -8.56
C ALA A 28 20.49 -7.19 -9.77
N ASP A 29 20.52 -8.49 -10.08
CA ASP A 29 21.30 -9.06 -11.18
C ASP A 29 20.52 -9.15 -12.50
N TRP A 30 19.25 -8.71 -12.52
CA TRP A 30 18.41 -8.79 -13.71
C TRP A 30 18.89 -7.87 -14.83
N SER A 31 18.87 -8.37 -16.06
CA SER A 31 19.14 -7.56 -17.25
C SER A 31 18.08 -6.45 -17.42
N PRO A 32 18.37 -5.37 -18.17
CA PRO A 32 17.39 -4.32 -18.45
C PRO A 32 16.08 -4.86 -19.06
N GLU A 33 16.16 -5.88 -19.90
CA GLU A 33 15.01 -6.54 -20.53
C GLU A 33 14.18 -7.33 -19.51
N GLN A 34 14.84 -8.02 -18.58
CA GLN A 34 14.19 -8.74 -17.48
C GLN A 34 13.49 -7.77 -16.51
N GLN A 35 14.13 -6.64 -16.20
CA GLN A 35 13.54 -5.57 -15.39
C GLN A 35 12.30 -4.97 -16.08
N ALA A 36 12.38 -4.65 -17.37
CA ALA A 36 11.25 -4.16 -18.15
C ALA A 36 10.11 -5.19 -18.18
N ALA A 37 10.43 -6.47 -18.39
CA ALA A 37 9.44 -7.54 -18.40
C ALA A 37 8.73 -7.71 -17.05
N ALA A 38 9.47 -7.60 -15.94
CA ALA A 38 8.90 -7.63 -14.60
C ALA A 38 7.97 -6.45 -14.32
N GLN A 39 8.33 -5.25 -14.78
CA GLN A 39 7.48 -4.05 -14.66
C GLN A 39 6.18 -4.20 -15.45
N ILE A 40 6.26 -4.62 -16.71
CA ILE A 40 5.08 -4.82 -17.56
C ILE A 40 4.17 -5.91 -16.97
N ALA A 41 4.74 -7.05 -16.57
CA ALA A 41 3.98 -8.14 -15.95
C ALA A 41 3.26 -7.67 -14.68
N THR A 42 3.95 -6.89 -13.84
CA THR A 42 3.38 -6.30 -12.64
C THR A 42 2.21 -5.37 -12.98
N GLU A 43 2.39 -4.44 -13.92
CA GLU A 43 1.35 -3.47 -14.28
C GLU A 43 0.11 -4.15 -14.87
N VAL A 44 0.29 -5.16 -15.73
CA VAL A 44 -0.79 -5.94 -16.31
C VAL A 44 -1.59 -6.64 -15.23
N LEU A 45 -0.93 -7.41 -14.36
CA LEU A 45 -1.64 -8.15 -13.32
C LEU A 45 -2.23 -7.23 -12.26
N TRP A 46 -1.53 -6.14 -11.89
CA TRP A 46 -2.04 -5.14 -10.96
C TRP A 46 -3.37 -4.55 -11.45
N ARG A 47 -3.46 -4.20 -12.74
CA ARG A 47 -4.72 -3.73 -13.35
C ARG A 47 -5.79 -4.81 -13.36
N LEU A 48 -5.44 -6.04 -13.71
CA LEU A 48 -6.37 -7.16 -13.77
C LEU A 48 -6.92 -7.57 -12.40
N VAL A 49 -6.22 -7.26 -11.31
CA VAL A 49 -6.69 -7.49 -9.94
C VAL A 49 -7.22 -6.22 -9.25
N ALA A 50 -7.58 -5.19 -10.04
CA ALA A 50 -8.12 -3.92 -9.54
C ALA A 50 -7.21 -3.18 -8.54
N GLY A 51 -5.90 -3.34 -8.66
CA GLY A 51 -4.92 -2.75 -7.76
C GLY A 51 -4.95 -3.29 -6.33
N ARG A 52 -5.51 -4.50 -6.13
CA ARG A 52 -5.70 -5.11 -4.81
C ARG A 52 -4.40 -5.37 -4.04
N TYR A 53 -3.30 -5.65 -4.73
CA TYR A 53 -2.02 -6.02 -4.12
C TYR A 53 -0.91 -5.03 -4.50
N GLY A 54 0.10 -4.98 -3.65
CA GLY A 54 1.25 -4.09 -3.75
C GLY A 54 1.51 -3.44 -2.41
N LEU A 55 2.78 -3.46 -2.00
CA LEU A 55 3.25 -2.74 -0.83
C LEU A 55 3.91 -1.43 -1.28
N CYS A 56 3.58 -0.37 -0.57
CA CYS A 56 4.07 0.97 -0.80
C CYS A 56 4.71 1.48 0.47
N GLU A 57 5.99 1.85 0.41
CA GLU A 57 6.60 2.59 1.52
C GLU A 57 6.02 4.01 1.53
N GLU A 58 5.41 4.38 2.65
CA GLU A 58 4.89 5.71 2.91
C GLU A 58 5.53 6.29 4.17
N LEU A 59 5.80 7.59 4.14
CA LEU A 59 6.16 8.38 5.31
C LEU A 59 5.00 9.32 5.61
N ILE A 60 4.39 9.20 6.78
CA ILE A 60 3.35 10.13 7.21
C ILE A 60 3.81 10.91 8.43
N ARG A 61 3.24 12.12 8.58
CA ARG A 61 3.42 12.97 9.75
C ARG A 61 2.06 13.23 10.40
N PRO A 62 1.62 12.33 11.30
CA PRO A 62 0.28 12.38 11.87
C PRO A 62 0.09 13.66 12.70
N CYS A 63 -0.97 14.41 12.41
CA CYS A 63 -1.42 15.55 13.21
C CYS A 63 -2.91 15.41 13.50
N ARG A 64 -3.35 15.73 14.73
CA ARG A 64 -4.78 15.87 15.00
C ARG A 64 -5.33 17.11 14.31
N ARG A 65 -6.58 17.08 13.83
CA ARG A 65 -7.25 18.26 13.26
C ARG A 65 -7.39 19.42 14.26
N GLY A 66 -7.36 19.14 15.57
CA GLY A 66 -7.53 20.12 16.64
C GLY A 66 -6.23 20.57 17.28
N CYS A 67 -5.14 20.76 16.52
CA CYS A 67 -3.88 21.24 17.10
C CYS A 67 -4.01 22.61 17.81
N ASP A 68 -5.04 23.39 17.43
CA ASP A 68 -5.37 24.69 18.00
C ASP A 68 -6.52 24.66 19.02
N GLU A 69 -7.17 23.50 19.23
CA GLU A 69 -8.29 23.37 20.16
C GLU A 69 -7.97 22.33 21.24
N PRO A 70 -7.79 22.72 22.52
CA PRO A 70 -7.74 21.74 23.59
C PRO A 70 -9.02 20.92 23.51
N SER A 71 -8.90 19.60 23.44
CA SER A 71 -10.06 18.71 23.40
C SER A 71 -10.98 19.09 24.56
N PRO A 72 -12.23 19.52 24.31
CA PRO A 72 -13.14 19.90 25.41
C PRO A 72 -13.49 18.70 26.31
N TYR A 73 -13.01 17.50 25.97
CA TYR A 73 -13.22 16.24 26.67
C TYR A 73 -11.93 15.60 27.20
N SER A 74 -10.76 16.24 27.10
CA SER A 74 -9.57 15.82 27.85
C SER A 74 -9.69 16.33 29.29
N GLY A 75 -10.36 15.54 30.13
CA GLY A 75 -10.57 15.83 31.55
C GLY A 75 -12.02 16.14 31.96
N SER A 76 -12.99 16.12 31.05
CA SER A 76 -14.40 16.28 31.43
C SER A 76 -14.93 15.03 32.13
N LEU A 77 -15.48 15.22 33.33
CA LEU A 77 -16.15 14.18 34.15
C LEU A 77 -17.37 13.55 33.45
N LEU A 78 -17.87 14.16 32.37
CA LEU A 78 -19.12 13.78 31.72
C LEU A 78 -18.90 13.50 30.22
N ARG A 79 -18.84 12.21 29.86
CA ARG A 79 -19.00 11.76 28.47
C ARG A 79 -20.33 11.04 28.31
N PRO A 80 -21.37 11.70 27.76
CA PRO A 80 -22.67 11.08 27.58
C PRO A 80 -22.57 9.98 26.52
N VAL A 81 -22.90 8.75 26.90
CA VAL A 81 -23.03 7.60 26.01
C VAL A 81 -24.41 7.01 26.14
N LEU A 82 -24.99 6.60 25.01
CA LEU A 82 -26.25 5.88 24.97
C LEU A 82 -25.95 4.38 25.01
N ASP A 83 -26.33 3.72 26.11
CA ASP A 83 -26.20 2.27 26.27
C ASP A 83 -27.55 1.69 26.67
N SER A 84 -28.02 0.67 25.93
CA SER A 84 -29.29 0.00 26.19
C SER A 84 -30.48 0.98 26.31
N GLY A 85 -30.48 2.05 25.50
CA GLY A 85 -31.53 3.08 25.49
C GLY A 85 -31.51 4.07 26.66
N ARG A 86 -30.47 4.04 27.51
CA ARG A 86 -30.27 4.98 28.62
C ARG A 86 -29.00 5.80 28.44
N TRP A 87 -29.09 7.08 28.78
CA TRP A 87 -27.93 7.98 28.79
C TRP A 87 -27.12 7.79 30.06
N TYR A 88 -25.81 7.59 29.91
CA TYR A 88 -24.85 7.52 31.00
C TYR A 88 -23.75 8.54 30.77
N ASN A 89 -23.37 9.27 31.81
CA ASN A 89 -22.09 10.00 31.80
C ASN A 89 -21.00 9.03 32.26
N ARG A 90 -20.22 8.50 31.31
CA ARG A 90 -19.12 7.56 31.64
C ARG A 90 -17.79 8.30 31.70
N PRO A 91 -17.04 8.22 32.81
CA PRO A 91 -15.72 8.83 32.89
C PRO A 91 -14.67 8.08 32.03
N CYS A 92 -14.88 6.79 31.69
CA CYS A 92 -14.03 6.01 30.78
C CYS A 92 -14.68 4.76 30.16
N GLY A 93 -14.03 4.19 29.13
CA GLY A 93 -14.51 3.06 28.32
C GLY A 93 -14.22 1.68 28.95
N CYS A 94 -15.03 0.68 28.63
CA CYS A 94 -15.06 -0.62 29.33
C CYS A 94 -14.94 -1.82 28.38
N GLY A 95 -14.03 -2.73 28.72
CA GLY A 95 -14.02 -4.11 28.24
C GLY A 95 -14.48 -5.08 29.34
N PRO A 96 -14.63 -6.39 29.04
CA PRO A 96 -15.07 -7.40 30.00
C PRO A 96 -14.12 -7.61 31.20
N SER A 97 -12.89 -7.10 31.12
CA SER A 97 -11.88 -7.16 32.19
C SER A 97 -11.68 -5.84 32.95
N GLY A 98 -12.50 -4.81 32.69
CA GLY A 98 -12.48 -3.54 33.43
C GLY A 98 -12.59 -2.30 32.56
N CYS A 99 -12.88 -1.17 33.21
CA CYS A 99 -12.87 0.15 32.60
C CYS A 99 -11.53 0.83 32.91
N SER A 100 -10.74 1.15 31.88
CA SER A 100 -9.50 1.92 32.03
C SER A 100 -9.72 3.35 31.55
N CYS A 101 -9.34 4.30 32.38
CA CYS A 101 -9.37 5.74 32.11
C CYS A 101 -8.04 6.24 31.51
N THR A 102 -7.09 5.35 31.19
CA THR A 102 -5.84 5.76 30.55
C THR A 102 -6.11 6.02 29.07
N PRO A 103 -5.93 7.25 28.55
CA PRO A 103 -5.97 7.49 27.13
C PRO A 103 -4.94 6.57 26.48
N LEU A 104 -5.38 5.71 25.57
CA LEU A 104 -4.43 4.98 24.74
C LEU A 104 -3.76 6.03 23.85
N CYS A 105 -2.44 6.08 23.93
CA CYS A 105 -1.60 6.90 23.07
C CYS A 105 -1.61 6.28 21.67
N VAL A 106 -2.63 6.63 20.88
CA VAL A 106 -2.89 6.02 19.57
C VAL A 106 -2.72 7.02 18.44
N ILE A 107 -2.06 6.58 17.39
CA ILE A 107 -2.07 7.19 16.08
C ILE A 107 -2.79 6.26 15.11
N GLU A 108 -3.64 6.82 14.26
CA GLU A 108 -4.27 6.12 13.14
C GLU A 108 -3.38 6.22 11.91
N LEU A 109 -3.08 5.07 11.30
CA LEU A 109 -2.34 4.92 10.06
C LEU A 109 -3.33 4.62 8.92
N PRO A 110 -3.29 5.36 7.80
CA PRO A 110 -4.05 5.02 6.60
C PRO A 110 -3.74 3.60 6.12
N GLY A 111 -4.77 2.82 5.81
CA GLY A 111 -4.61 1.40 5.57
C GLY A 111 -4.67 0.95 4.12
N PRO A 112 -4.60 -0.38 3.92
CA PRO A 112 -4.19 -1.41 4.90
C PRO A 112 -2.71 -1.26 5.32
N VAL A 113 -2.36 -1.57 6.58
CA VAL A 113 -0.96 -1.49 7.05
C VAL A 113 -0.33 -2.88 7.09
N HIS A 114 0.76 -3.08 6.35
CA HIS A 114 1.54 -4.32 6.37
C HIS A 114 2.52 -4.33 7.53
N GLU A 115 3.40 -3.34 7.62
CA GLU A 115 4.46 -3.26 8.63
C GLU A 115 4.86 -1.81 8.90
N VAL A 116 5.28 -1.50 10.13
CA VAL A 116 5.91 -0.21 10.46
C VAL A 116 7.42 -0.42 10.39
N LEU A 117 8.07 0.34 9.52
CA LEU A 117 9.52 0.26 9.29
C LEU A 117 10.28 1.11 10.31
N GLU A 118 9.79 2.32 10.58
CA GLU A 118 10.42 3.24 11.52
C GLU A 118 9.39 4.22 12.09
N VAL A 119 9.56 4.54 13.36
CA VAL A 119 8.86 5.67 13.99
C VAL A 119 9.92 6.60 14.55
N ARG A 120 9.85 7.88 14.19
CA ARG A 120 10.78 8.91 14.65
C ARG A 120 10.02 9.97 15.42
N GLN A 121 10.49 10.26 16.63
CA GLN A 121 9.94 11.29 17.51
C GLN A 121 11.08 12.18 17.99
N ASP A 122 10.96 13.49 17.80
CA ASP A 122 11.97 14.49 18.16
C ASP A 122 13.37 14.16 17.57
N GLY A 123 13.36 13.67 16.34
CA GLY A 123 14.53 13.19 15.61
C GLY A 123 15.10 11.83 16.03
N GLN A 124 14.63 11.26 17.13
CA GLN A 124 15.08 9.97 17.64
C GLN A 124 14.20 8.83 17.15
N VAL A 125 14.82 7.69 16.81
CA VAL A 125 14.08 6.48 16.47
C VAL A 125 13.49 5.89 17.75
N VAL A 126 12.18 5.70 17.74
CA VAL A 126 11.46 5.03 18.82
C VAL A 126 11.66 3.53 18.67
N ASP A 127 12.15 2.88 19.73
CA ASP A 127 12.34 1.44 19.77
C ASP A 127 11.02 0.68 19.50
N ALA A 128 11.08 -0.39 18.72
CA ALA A 128 9.91 -1.17 18.33
C ALA A 128 9.19 -1.83 19.52
N SER A 129 9.87 -2.06 20.65
CA SER A 129 9.23 -2.54 21.89
C SER A 129 8.39 -1.46 22.60
N GLY A 130 8.60 -0.19 22.24
CA GLY A 130 7.89 0.97 22.79
C GLY A 130 6.48 1.19 22.22
N TYR A 131 6.05 0.39 21.24
CA TYR A 131 4.72 0.49 20.66
C TYR A 131 4.20 -0.85 20.12
N VAL A 132 2.88 -0.93 19.92
CA VAL A 132 2.19 -2.08 19.32
C VAL A 132 1.32 -1.61 18.17
N LEU A 133 1.43 -2.29 17.02
CA LEU A 133 0.58 -2.06 15.85
C LEU A 133 -0.64 -2.99 15.88
N HIS A 134 -1.84 -2.43 15.99
CA HIS A 134 -3.11 -3.14 15.78
C HIS A 134 -3.64 -2.87 14.37
N ARG A 135 -3.55 -3.86 13.48
CA ARG A 135 -4.04 -3.77 12.10
C ARG A 135 -5.56 -3.91 12.04
N THR A 136 -6.19 -3.17 11.15
CA THR A 136 -7.61 -3.31 10.79
C THR A 136 -7.74 -3.49 9.27
N ALA A 137 -8.94 -3.83 8.80
CA ALA A 137 -9.16 -4.01 7.36
C ALA A 137 -8.94 -2.72 6.54
N THR A 138 -9.09 -1.54 7.18
CA THR A 138 -9.04 -0.23 6.52
C THR A 138 -7.89 0.66 7.01
N GLY A 139 -7.09 0.20 7.98
CA GLY A 139 -6.14 1.05 8.70
C GLY A 139 -5.20 0.28 9.61
N GLY A 140 -4.45 1.03 10.41
CA GLY A 140 -3.67 0.50 11.52
C GLY A 140 -3.71 1.48 12.69
N ARG A 141 -3.65 0.95 13.91
CA ARG A 141 -3.55 1.75 15.14
C ARG A 141 -2.21 1.50 15.78
N LEU A 142 -1.39 2.54 15.83
CA LEU A 142 -0.09 2.49 16.50
C LEU A 142 -0.25 2.96 17.94
N VAL A 143 -0.23 2.01 18.87
CA VAL A 143 -0.47 2.26 20.30
C VAL A 143 0.87 2.30 21.02
N ARG A 144 1.19 3.41 21.68
CA ARG A 144 2.40 3.52 22.50
C ARG A 144 2.26 2.64 23.74
N THR A 145 3.28 1.85 24.05
CA THR A 145 3.34 0.96 25.22
C THR A 145 4.46 1.31 26.20
N GLY A 146 5.40 2.18 25.82
CA GLY A 146 6.47 2.66 26.70
C GLY A 146 6.90 4.10 26.42
N GLY A 147 7.47 4.76 27.43
CA GLY A 147 7.91 6.17 27.34
C GLY A 147 6.74 7.17 27.32
N GLU A 148 7.01 8.36 26.80
CA GLU A 148 6.00 9.42 26.65
C GLU A 148 5.00 9.09 25.54
N CYS A 149 3.80 9.69 25.66
CA CYS A 149 2.74 9.55 24.67
C CYS A 149 3.16 10.11 23.31
N TRP A 150 2.49 9.67 22.24
CA TRP A 150 2.63 10.35 20.95
C TRP A 150 2.22 11.82 21.09
N PRO A 151 2.95 12.74 20.45
CA PRO A 151 2.60 14.16 20.52
C PRO A 151 1.25 14.38 19.83
N ASP A 152 0.37 15.13 20.50
CA ASP A 152 -0.94 15.48 19.95
C ASP A 152 -0.83 16.46 18.77
N CYS A 153 0.20 17.31 18.81
CA CYS A 153 0.56 18.33 17.82
C CYS A 153 2.05 18.23 17.48
N GLN A 154 2.44 18.53 16.24
CA GLN A 154 3.84 18.57 15.84
C GLN A 154 4.13 19.71 14.85
N ARG A 155 5.41 20.06 14.73
CA ARG A 155 5.95 21.07 13.82
C ARG A 155 6.12 20.51 12.42
N LEU A 156 5.06 20.58 11.61
CA LEU A 156 5.11 20.16 10.20
C LEU A 156 5.99 21.02 9.31
N ASP A 157 6.36 22.22 9.78
CA ASP A 157 7.26 23.17 9.11
C ASP A 157 8.75 22.83 9.29
N ARG A 158 9.08 21.79 10.07
CA ARG A 158 10.45 21.35 10.36
C ARG A 158 10.72 19.93 9.86
N PRO A 159 11.96 19.57 9.51
CA PRO A 159 12.35 18.19 9.25
C PRO A 159 11.99 17.24 10.41
N ASP A 160 11.72 15.98 10.12
CA ASP A 160 11.38 14.96 11.13
C ASP A 160 12.58 14.52 12.02
N THR A 161 13.74 15.12 11.77
CA THR A 161 14.96 15.01 12.57
C THR A 161 15.06 16.08 13.68
N GLU A 162 14.15 17.05 13.71
CA GLU A 162 14.16 18.15 14.67
C GLU A 162 13.21 17.90 15.87
N PRO A 163 13.41 18.60 17.00
CA PRO A 163 12.48 18.57 18.13
C PRO A 163 11.05 19.02 17.75
N ASP A 164 10.07 18.50 18.48
CA ASP A 164 8.63 18.68 18.29
C ASP A 164 8.11 18.09 16.96
N THR A 165 8.71 16.99 16.50
CA THR A 165 8.33 16.33 15.25
C THR A 165 8.05 14.84 15.43
N LEU A 166 7.16 14.31 14.59
CA LEU A 166 6.77 12.91 14.58
C LEU A 166 6.57 12.41 13.14
N SER A 167 7.28 11.35 12.77
CA SER A 167 7.08 10.67 11.49
C SER A 167 6.95 9.16 11.67
N VAL A 168 6.13 8.57 10.82
CA VAL A 168 5.93 7.12 10.77
C VAL A 168 6.16 6.66 9.34
N ARG A 169 7.18 5.83 9.17
CA ARG A 169 7.53 5.18 7.91
C ARG A 169 7.04 3.74 7.94
N TYR A 170 6.21 3.36 6.99
CA TYR A 170 5.50 2.09 7.03
C TYR A 170 5.19 1.57 5.63
N LEU A 171 5.01 0.25 5.52
CA LEU A 171 4.53 -0.42 4.32
C LEU A 171 3.01 -0.46 4.34
N ARG A 172 2.40 0.24 3.38
CA ARG A 172 0.96 0.27 3.14
C ARG A 172 0.58 -0.65 1.99
N GLY A 173 -0.52 -1.38 2.14
CA GLY A 173 -1.11 -2.25 1.13
C GLY A 173 -1.17 -3.71 1.54
N LEU A 174 -1.46 -4.58 0.57
CA LEU A 174 -1.50 -6.02 0.75
C LEU A 174 -0.33 -6.66 0.01
N GLU A 175 0.41 -7.52 0.71
CA GLU A 175 1.47 -8.29 0.10
C GLU A 175 0.92 -9.19 -1.00
N VAL A 176 1.68 -9.34 -2.09
CA VAL A 176 1.34 -10.25 -3.18
C VAL A 176 1.46 -11.69 -2.65
N PRO A 177 0.37 -12.48 -2.66
CA PRO A 177 0.43 -13.86 -2.17
C PRO A 177 1.34 -14.71 -3.06
N ALA A 178 1.84 -15.84 -2.54
CA ALA A 178 2.75 -16.72 -3.28
C ALA A 178 2.23 -17.12 -4.68
N ALA A 179 0.94 -17.38 -4.83
CA ALA A 179 0.33 -17.66 -6.14
C ALA A 179 0.40 -16.45 -7.10
N GLY A 180 0.26 -15.23 -6.58
CA GLY A 180 0.45 -13.99 -7.34
C GLY A 180 1.91 -13.77 -7.74
N ARG A 181 2.86 -14.05 -6.84
CA ARG A 181 4.31 -13.99 -7.13
C ARG A 181 4.70 -14.94 -8.27
N ARG A 182 4.12 -16.14 -8.27
CA ARG A 182 4.28 -17.11 -9.37
C ARG A 182 3.61 -16.66 -10.66
N ALA A 183 2.40 -16.09 -10.58
CA ALA A 183 1.68 -15.60 -11.74
C ALA A 183 2.43 -14.45 -12.44
N VAL A 184 2.94 -13.48 -11.67
CA VAL A 184 3.74 -12.37 -12.21
C VAL A 184 5.09 -12.85 -12.73
N GLY A 185 5.75 -13.80 -12.03
CA GLY A 185 6.99 -14.42 -12.50
C GLY A 185 6.81 -15.10 -13.86
N GLN A 186 5.81 -15.98 -13.99
CA GLN A 186 5.52 -16.64 -15.26
C GLN A 186 5.23 -15.65 -16.39
N LEU A 187 4.44 -14.61 -16.14
CA LEU A 187 4.13 -13.61 -17.15
C LEU A 187 5.38 -12.81 -17.56
N ALA A 188 6.22 -12.40 -16.61
CA ALA A 188 7.45 -11.68 -16.88
C ALA A 188 8.40 -12.50 -17.75
N CYS A 189 8.50 -13.81 -17.51
CA CYS A 189 9.37 -14.68 -18.29
C CYS A 189 8.89 -14.86 -19.72
N GLU A 190 7.58 -14.94 -19.96
CA GLU A 190 7.06 -14.94 -21.33
C GLU A 190 7.22 -13.59 -22.03
N ILE A 191 7.09 -12.47 -21.30
CA ILE A 191 7.35 -11.13 -21.84
C ILE A 191 8.83 -10.98 -22.23
N ALA A 192 9.77 -11.43 -21.39
CA ALA A 192 11.20 -11.36 -21.71
C ALA A 192 11.57 -12.21 -22.94
N LYS A 193 11.00 -13.41 -23.09
CA LYS A 193 11.19 -14.23 -24.30
C LYS A 193 10.71 -13.50 -25.56
N LEU A 194 9.62 -12.74 -25.46
CA LEU A 194 9.11 -11.92 -26.55
C LEU A 194 10.08 -10.77 -26.90
N CYS A 195 10.66 -10.10 -25.89
CA CYS A 195 11.68 -9.06 -26.09
C CYS A 195 12.92 -9.59 -26.82
N GLU A 196 13.36 -10.81 -26.50
CA GLU A 196 14.55 -11.43 -27.09
C GLU A 196 14.31 -12.00 -28.50
N GLY A 197 13.06 -11.95 -29.00
CA GLY A 197 12.72 -12.43 -30.33
C GLY A 197 12.98 -13.92 -30.55
N ARG A 198 13.02 -14.75 -29.48
CA ARG A 198 13.34 -16.17 -29.59
C ARG A 198 12.24 -16.92 -30.38
N PRO A 199 12.51 -17.48 -31.56
CA PRO A 199 11.53 -18.22 -32.32
C PRO A 199 11.30 -19.60 -31.68
N GLY A 200 10.10 -19.81 -31.13
CA GLY A 200 9.68 -21.06 -30.50
C GLY A 200 9.91 -21.09 -28.98
N GLY A 201 8.84 -21.37 -28.22
CA GLY A 201 8.87 -21.49 -26.76
C GLY A 201 8.35 -20.28 -25.97
N CYS A 202 7.94 -19.21 -26.65
CA CYS A 202 7.16 -18.11 -26.06
C CYS A 202 5.66 -18.44 -26.15
N ALA A 203 4.96 -18.41 -25.01
CA ALA A 203 3.54 -18.65 -24.94
C ALA A 203 2.72 -17.45 -25.47
N LEU A 204 3.26 -16.23 -25.36
CA LEU A 204 2.57 -15.02 -25.79
C LEU A 204 2.57 -14.89 -27.32
N PRO A 205 1.42 -14.54 -27.93
CA PRO A 205 1.34 -14.33 -29.37
C PRO A 205 2.11 -13.07 -29.79
N THR A 206 2.77 -13.14 -30.95
CA THR A 206 3.51 -12.01 -31.52
C THR A 206 2.56 -10.96 -32.09
N GLY A 207 2.65 -9.73 -31.59
CA GLY A 207 2.00 -8.54 -32.13
C GLY A 207 2.43 -7.33 -31.32
N VAL A 208 2.59 -6.19 -31.98
CA VAL A 208 3.09 -4.96 -31.35
C VAL A 208 1.94 -3.96 -31.27
N LYS A 209 1.62 -3.47 -30.07
CA LYS A 209 1.05 -2.14 -29.91
C LYS A 209 2.01 -1.35 -29.03
N SER A 210 2.33 -0.14 -29.46
CA SER A 210 3.17 0.78 -28.70
C SER A 210 2.35 1.46 -27.62
N VAL A 211 2.82 1.45 -26.38
CA VAL A 211 2.25 2.17 -25.24
C VAL A 211 3.32 3.09 -24.67
N THR A 212 3.10 4.40 -24.68
CA THR A 212 4.03 5.39 -24.14
C THR A 212 3.60 5.83 -22.75
N ARG A 213 4.47 5.70 -21.74
CA ARG A 213 4.20 6.18 -20.37
C ARG A 213 5.50 6.67 -19.71
N GLU A 214 5.45 7.84 -19.07
CA GLU A 214 6.62 8.49 -18.46
C GLU A 214 7.87 8.58 -19.37
N GLY A 215 7.64 8.81 -20.68
CA GLY A 215 8.74 8.91 -21.66
C GLY A 215 9.37 7.58 -22.09
N VAL A 216 8.89 6.43 -21.55
CA VAL A 216 9.30 5.09 -21.98
C VAL A 216 8.20 4.51 -22.87
N ALA A 217 8.55 4.17 -24.10
CA ALA A 217 7.69 3.44 -25.02
C ALA A 217 7.89 1.94 -24.81
N TYR A 218 6.82 1.22 -24.49
CA TYR A 218 6.80 -0.24 -24.42
C TYR A 218 6.05 -0.80 -25.64
N ASP A 219 6.73 -1.63 -26.42
CA ASP A 219 6.19 -2.28 -27.62
C ASP A 219 5.73 -3.71 -27.33
N ILE A 220 4.88 -3.91 -26.31
CA ILE A 220 4.49 -5.25 -25.87
C ILE A 220 3.02 -5.29 -25.47
N VAL A 221 2.15 -5.28 -26.47
CA VAL A 221 0.76 -5.72 -26.30
C VAL A 221 0.49 -6.80 -27.34
N PRO A 222 0.27 -8.06 -26.92
CA PRO A 222 -0.15 -9.12 -27.83
C PRO A 222 -1.39 -8.71 -28.64
N PRO A 223 -1.65 -9.31 -29.82
CA PRO A 223 -2.82 -8.95 -30.62
C PRO A 223 -4.12 -9.29 -29.86
N GLY A 224 -4.73 -8.30 -29.22
CA GLY A 224 -5.96 -8.48 -28.43
C GLY A 224 -5.98 -7.64 -27.16
N ASP A 225 -6.78 -8.07 -26.18
CA ASP A 225 -6.73 -7.62 -24.79
C ASP A 225 -5.99 -8.64 -23.89
N TRP A 226 -5.53 -8.18 -22.72
CA TRP A 226 -4.83 -9.05 -21.77
C TRP A 226 -5.69 -10.20 -21.22
N PRO A 227 -6.97 -9.99 -20.86
CA PRO A 227 -7.85 -11.08 -20.43
C PRO A 227 -7.95 -12.25 -21.42
N GLU A 228 -8.17 -11.98 -22.70
CA GLU A 228 -8.25 -13.01 -23.74
C GLU A 228 -6.90 -13.69 -23.95
N THR A 229 -5.83 -12.90 -24.02
CA THR A 229 -4.47 -13.42 -24.18
C THR A 229 -4.10 -14.37 -23.04
N LEU A 230 -4.29 -13.96 -21.79
CA LEU A 230 -3.98 -14.80 -20.64
C LEU A 230 -4.87 -16.04 -20.61
N ARG A 231 -6.15 -15.94 -20.97
CA ARG A 231 -7.05 -17.10 -21.02
C ARG A 231 -6.60 -18.15 -22.04
N ALA A 232 -6.16 -17.71 -23.22
CA ALA A 232 -5.76 -18.60 -24.30
C ALA A 232 -4.35 -19.17 -24.12
N HIS A 233 -3.42 -18.36 -23.62
CA HIS A 233 -1.99 -18.68 -23.64
C HIS A 233 -1.36 -18.90 -22.26
N MET A 234 -2.00 -18.43 -21.20
CA MET A 234 -1.50 -18.54 -19.82
C MET A 234 -2.64 -18.87 -18.83
N PRO A 235 -3.36 -19.99 -19.02
CA PRO A 235 -4.57 -20.31 -18.25
C PRO A 235 -4.35 -20.37 -16.74
N GLN A 236 -3.15 -20.73 -16.29
CA GLN A 236 -2.77 -20.73 -14.87
C GLN A 236 -2.66 -19.32 -14.27
N VAL A 237 -2.12 -18.36 -15.04
CA VAL A 237 -2.07 -16.94 -14.64
C VAL A 237 -3.48 -16.37 -14.63
N TRP A 238 -4.27 -16.68 -15.65
CA TRP A 238 -5.67 -16.27 -15.72
C TRP A 238 -6.52 -16.86 -14.58
N ALA A 239 -6.31 -18.12 -14.22
CA ALA A 239 -7.01 -18.76 -13.11
C ALA A 239 -6.75 -18.05 -11.78
N TRP A 240 -5.51 -17.59 -11.55
CA TRP A 240 -5.20 -16.78 -10.37
C TRP A 240 -5.92 -15.43 -10.38
N VAL A 241 -5.94 -14.73 -11.52
CA VAL A 241 -6.70 -13.47 -11.68
C VAL A 241 -8.19 -13.70 -11.34
N GLN A 242 -8.79 -14.76 -11.86
CA GLN A 242 -10.19 -15.11 -11.59
C GLN A 242 -10.43 -15.47 -10.11
N LEU A 243 -9.45 -16.09 -9.45
CA LEU A 243 -9.56 -16.42 -8.03
C LEU A 243 -9.63 -15.16 -7.15
N VAL A 244 -8.83 -14.12 -7.48
CA VAL A 244 -8.72 -12.91 -6.65
C VAL A 244 -9.58 -11.73 -7.13
N ASN A 245 -10.05 -11.77 -8.38
CA ASN A 245 -10.95 -10.79 -8.99
C ASN A 245 -11.98 -11.46 -9.93
N PRO A 246 -12.90 -12.29 -9.38
CA PRO A 246 -13.85 -13.07 -10.19
C PRO A 246 -14.83 -12.20 -10.99
N GLN A 247 -15.12 -10.99 -10.52
CA GLN A 247 -16.01 -10.04 -11.18
C GLN A 247 -15.28 -9.12 -12.18
N GLN A 248 -13.97 -9.31 -12.37
CA GLN A 248 -13.13 -8.50 -13.26
C GLN A 248 -13.33 -6.99 -13.03
N VAL A 249 -13.42 -6.61 -11.76
CA VAL A 249 -13.54 -5.22 -11.36
C VAL A 249 -12.31 -4.48 -11.89
N ARG A 250 -12.51 -3.34 -12.57
CA ARG A 250 -11.40 -2.55 -13.13
C ARG A 250 -10.75 -1.64 -12.09
N GLN A 251 -11.53 -1.22 -11.10
CA GLN A 251 -11.11 -0.37 -9.98
C GLN A 251 -12.09 -0.57 -8.83
N PHE A 252 -11.60 -0.54 -7.59
CA PHE A 252 -12.51 -0.53 -6.44
C PHE A 252 -13.36 0.74 -6.46
N GLY A 253 -14.66 0.57 -6.19
CA GLY A 253 -15.56 1.71 -6.04
C GLY A 253 -15.10 2.58 -4.88
N ALA A 254 -14.89 3.87 -5.14
CA ALA A 254 -14.60 4.86 -4.12
C ALA A 254 -15.87 5.66 -3.82
N VAL A 255 -16.14 5.95 -2.54
CA VAL A 255 -17.23 6.85 -2.15
C VAL A 255 -16.75 8.27 -2.34
N LEU A 256 -17.25 8.94 -3.38
CA LEU A 256 -17.12 10.38 -3.53
C LEU A 256 -18.17 11.04 -2.63
N SER A 257 -17.75 11.60 -1.50
CA SER A 257 -18.58 12.56 -0.76
C SER A 257 -18.25 13.95 -1.29
N LEU A 258 -19.27 14.78 -1.56
CA LEU A 258 -19.09 16.18 -1.99
C LEU A 258 -18.50 17.05 -0.87
N ASP A 259 -18.68 16.62 0.39
CA ASP A 259 -18.25 17.34 1.60
C ASP A 259 -16.89 16.87 2.11
N LEU A 260 -16.34 15.79 1.53
CA LEU A 260 -15.00 15.32 1.78
C LEU A 260 -14.15 15.57 0.53
N PRO A 261 -12.83 15.78 0.67
CA PRO A 261 -11.96 15.65 -0.49
C PRO A 261 -12.24 14.30 -1.16
N PRO A 262 -12.18 14.21 -2.50
CA PRO A 262 -12.45 12.98 -3.22
C PRO A 262 -11.70 11.84 -2.55
N ALA A 263 -12.40 10.73 -2.29
CA ALA A 263 -11.78 9.55 -1.72
C ALA A 263 -10.53 9.28 -2.56
N PRO A 264 -9.34 9.33 -1.95
CA PRO A 264 -8.11 9.38 -2.71
C PRO A 264 -8.07 8.14 -3.61
N VAL A 265 -7.85 8.34 -4.92
CA VAL A 265 -7.61 7.25 -5.87
C VAL A 265 -6.28 6.63 -5.46
N ALA A 266 -6.33 5.70 -4.49
CA ALA A 266 -5.14 5.17 -3.85
C ALA A 266 -4.06 6.25 -3.60
N ALA A 267 -4.42 7.44 -3.08
CA ALA A 267 -3.46 8.54 -2.98
C ALA A 267 -2.32 8.08 -2.08
N ARG A 268 -1.14 8.08 -2.69
CA ARG A 268 0.15 7.78 -2.11
C ARG A 268 0.80 9.11 -1.81
N TYR A 269 1.28 9.28 -0.58
CA TYR A 269 2.18 10.36 -0.25
C TYR A 269 3.60 9.83 -0.40
N ARG A 270 4.32 10.24 -1.47
CA ARG A 270 5.76 9.98 -1.54
C ARG A 270 6.46 10.94 -0.56
N PRO A 271 7.39 10.48 0.28
CA PRO A 271 8.33 11.40 0.89
C PRO A 271 9.13 12.06 -0.24
N GLU A 272 9.04 13.38 -0.38
CA GLU A 272 10.10 14.10 -1.09
C GLU A 272 11.40 13.80 -0.33
N VAL A 273 12.37 13.18 -1.02
CA VAL A 273 13.75 13.14 -0.52
C VAL A 273 14.20 14.59 -0.40
N PRO A 274 14.52 15.11 0.79
CA PRO A 274 15.09 16.44 0.89
C PRO A 274 16.39 16.44 0.09
N ARG A 275 16.49 17.32 -0.91
CA ARG A 275 17.79 17.61 -1.55
C ARG A 275 18.63 18.47 -0.62
#